data_AF-A0A3M6TUB9-F1
#
_entry.id   AF-A0A3M6TUB9-F1
#
_cell.length_a   1.000
_cell.length_b   1.000
_cell.length_c   1.000
_cell.angle_alpha   90.00
_cell.angle_beta   90.00
_cell.angle_gamma   90.00
#
_symmetry.space_group_name_H-M   'P 1'
#
loop_
_entity.id
_entity.type
_entity.pdbx_description
1 polymer ?
#
loop_
_entity_poly.entity_id
_entity_poly.type
_entity_poly.pdbx_seq_one_letter_code
_entity_poly.pdbx_strand_id
1 'polypeptide(L)'
;MAMGICGLISIIARNHFGFTCDVLGIGMSTALEGLIYQKFLHLDTKSLCGGKHVLQLNRPDLFKYTTGRVIDLVSNDVQRLKEIAVQLTLLSIVDFSIVMRIVTTLILHFFGWQGLMGVLCLRFLLPYFAVLAHIKATLHRRTAAVSDMRISLLNQVISGIRAIKTHTWEDKYREKIKRIRNDEINLIRKNGAVLSSVATLKYPSVPLAMLLSVITLVSTSRPLTPVQAFMLLYFINVARTCTCFYVPYGFLDANEAYGIEDFLLLRDLPKINHKNPMSGVANANQKIESNLKRTPPYRQENR
;
A
#
# COMPACT_ATOMS: atom_id res chain seq x y z
N MET A 1 -28.97 -6.85 31.92
CA MET A 1 -29.08 -8.07 31.08
C MET A 1 -29.04 -7.76 29.58
N ALA A 2 -29.88 -6.85 29.04
CA ALA A 2 -29.91 -6.53 27.61
C ALA A 2 -28.56 -6.08 27.00
N MET A 3 -27.79 -5.21 27.68
CA MET A 3 -26.46 -4.80 27.20
C MET A 3 -25.45 -5.96 27.15
N GLY A 4 -25.52 -6.90 28.10
CA GLY A 4 -24.68 -8.09 28.10
C GLY A 4 -24.99 -9.01 26.92
N ILE A 5 -26.28 -9.23 26.65
CA ILE A 5 -26.75 -10.02 25.50
C ILE A 5 -26.33 -9.35 24.18
N CYS A 6 -26.52 -8.04 24.04
CA CYS A 6 -26.09 -7.29 22.86
C CYS A 6 -24.56 -7.36 22.65
N GLY A 7 -23.79 -7.26 23.74
CA GLY A 7 -22.34 -7.44 23.72
C GLY A 7 -21.92 -8.83 23.24
N LEU A 8 -22.54 -9.88 23.77
CA LEU A 8 -22.29 -11.27 23.35
C LEU A 8 -22.64 -11.49 21.88
N ILE A 9 -23.82 -11.03 21.44
CA ILE A 9 -24.23 -11.10 20.03
C ILE A 9 -23.23 -10.35 19.14
N SER A 10 -22.77 -9.17 19.55
CA SER A 10 -21.78 -8.39 18.80
C SER A 10 -20.42 -9.08 18.70
N ILE A 11 -19.98 -9.77 19.76
CA ILE A 11 -18.74 -10.54 19.76
C ILE A 11 -18.87 -11.75 18.83
N ILE A 12 -19.96 -12.51 18.94
CA ILE A 12 -20.23 -13.67 18.08
C ILE A 12 -20.31 -13.24 16.62
N ALA A 13 -21.02 -12.16 16.31
CA ALA A 13 -21.15 -11.63 14.95
C ALA A 13 -19.78 -11.21 14.38
N ARG A 14 -18.94 -10.51 15.17
CA ARG A 14 -17.59 -10.14 14.74
C ARG A 14 -16.70 -11.35 14.49
N ASN A 15 -16.75 -12.35 15.35
CA ASN A 15 -15.96 -13.58 15.19
C ASN A 15 -16.44 -14.40 13.98
N HIS A 16 -17.75 -14.53 13.79
CA HIS A 16 -18.33 -15.20 12.63
C HIS A 16 -17.97 -14.47 11.32
N PHE A 17 -18.04 -13.13 11.34
CA PHE A 17 -17.63 -12.31 10.20
C PHE A 17 -16.14 -12.49 9.90
N GLY A 18 -15.27 -12.47 10.92
CA GLY A 18 -13.83 -12.74 10.76
C GLY A 18 -13.57 -14.11 10.14
N PHE A 19 -14.18 -15.16 10.68
CA PHE A 19 -14.07 -16.51 10.13
C PHE A 19 -14.55 -16.60 8.67
N THR A 20 -15.65 -15.95 8.34
CA THR A 20 -16.16 -15.92 6.96
C THR A 20 -15.17 -15.21 6.03
N CYS A 21 -14.55 -14.11 6.47
CA CYS A 21 -13.51 -13.43 5.71
C CYS A 21 -12.27 -14.30 5.51
N ASP A 22 -11.85 -15.05 6.52
CA ASP A 22 -10.72 -15.97 6.43
C ASP A 22 -10.99 -17.08 5.40
N VAL A 23 -12.19 -17.66 5.43
CA VAL A 23 -12.62 -18.68 4.45
C VAL A 23 -12.66 -18.10 3.04
N LEU A 24 -13.21 -16.91 2.85
CA LEU A 24 -13.19 -16.21 1.55
C LEU A 24 -11.77 -15.90 1.10
N GLY A 25 -10.91 -15.45 2.00
CA GLY A 25 -9.49 -15.17 1.73
C GLY A 25 -8.75 -16.43 1.29
N ILE A 26 -8.98 -17.57 1.94
CA ILE A 26 -8.45 -18.87 1.53
C ILE A 26 -8.94 -19.24 0.12
N GLY A 27 -10.24 -19.10 -0.16
CA GLY A 27 -10.83 -19.42 -1.47
C GLY A 27 -10.28 -18.55 -2.61
N MET A 28 -10.11 -17.24 -2.37
CA MET A 28 -9.48 -16.34 -3.34
C MET A 28 -8.01 -16.70 -3.58
N SER A 29 -7.29 -17.08 -2.54
CA SER A 29 -5.86 -17.41 -2.62
C SER A 29 -5.62 -18.69 -3.40
N THR A 30 -6.39 -19.76 -3.15
CA THR A 30 -6.26 -21.01 -3.90
C THR A 30 -6.61 -20.83 -5.38
N ALA A 31 -7.61 -20.01 -5.69
CA ALA A 31 -7.93 -19.65 -7.07
C ALA A 31 -6.79 -18.87 -7.74
N LEU A 32 -6.19 -17.90 -7.03
CA LEU A 32 -5.07 -17.10 -7.52
C LEU A 32 -3.82 -17.96 -7.74
N GLU A 33 -3.48 -18.84 -6.81
CA GLU A 33 -2.40 -19.83 -6.94
C GLU A 33 -2.62 -20.70 -8.18
N GLY A 34 -3.82 -21.26 -8.35
CA GLY A 34 -4.19 -22.06 -9.51
C GLY A 34 -4.01 -21.30 -10.83
N LEU A 35 -4.45 -20.04 -10.89
CA LEU A 35 -4.27 -19.18 -12.07
C LEU A 35 -2.80 -18.88 -12.35
N ILE A 36 -2.00 -18.60 -11.32
CA ILE A 36 -0.55 -18.36 -11.45
C ILE A 36 0.15 -19.63 -11.98
N TYR A 37 -0.14 -20.80 -11.41
CA TYR A 37 0.41 -22.08 -11.86
C TYR A 37 0.02 -22.41 -13.30
N GLN A 38 -1.26 -22.25 -13.67
CA GLN A 38 -1.74 -22.46 -15.04
C GLN A 38 -1.03 -21.51 -16.03
N LYS A 39 -0.88 -20.23 -15.66
CA LYS A 39 -0.21 -19.23 -16.49
C LYS A 39 1.29 -19.52 -16.65
N PHE A 40 1.95 -19.98 -15.58
CA PHE A 40 3.35 -20.40 -15.60
C PHE A 40 3.57 -21.57 -16.56
N LEU A 41 2.75 -22.63 -16.46
CA LEU A 41 2.84 -23.80 -17.35
C LEU A 41 2.60 -23.44 -18.82
N HIS A 42 1.64 -22.55 -19.09
CA HIS A 42 1.34 -22.11 -20.46
C HIS A 42 2.44 -21.21 -21.06
N LEU A 43 3.17 -20.47 -20.22
CA LEU A 43 4.36 -19.72 -20.64
C LEU A 43 5.53 -20.65 -20.96
N ASP A 44 5.76 -21.68 -20.13
CA ASP A 44 6.83 -22.65 -20.30
C ASP A 44 6.63 -23.50 -21.58
N THR A 45 5.39 -23.98 -21.81
CA THR A 45 5.06 -24.76 -23.02
C THR A 45 5.19 -23.93 -24.31
N LYS A 46 4.85 -22.64 -24.29
CA LYS A 46 5.05 -21.74 -25.45
C LYS A 46 6.52 -21.40 -25.69
N SER A 47 7.32 -21.34 -24.63
CA SER A 47 8.78 -21.20 -24.72
C SER A 47 9.42 -22.46 -25.32
N LEU A 48 8.93 -23.65 -24.95
CA LEU A 48 9.43 -24.95 -25.45
C LEU A 48 8.96 -25.29 -26.88
N CYS A 49 7.67 -25.09 -27.22
CA CYS A 49 7.14 -25.40 -28.55
C CYS A 49 7.45 -24.33 -29.62
N GLY A 50 7.93 -23.14 -29.21
CA GLY A 50 8.28 -22.02 -30.09
C GLY A 50 9.69 -22.07 -30.68
N GLY A 51 10.22 -23.26 -30.97
CA GLY A 51 11.51 -23.44 -31.63
C GLY A 51 11.48 -22.99 -33.09
N LYS A 52 11.66 -21.68 -33.33
CA LYS A 52 12.31 -21.03 -34.50
C LYS A 52 11.89 -19.58 -34.75
N HIS A 53 10.76 -19.11 -34.20
CA HIS A 53 10.29 -17.72 -34.41
C HIS A 53 10.30 -16.82 -33.16
N VAL A 54 10.79 -17.31 -32.01
CA VAL A 54 10.89 -16.55 -30.75
C VAL A 54 12.31 -16.02 -30.51
N LEU A 55 13.12 -15.86 -31.56
CA LEU A 55 14.41 -15.15 -31.48
C LEU A 55 14.34 -13.69 -31.95
N GLN A 56 13.15 -13.18 -32.31
CA GLN A 56 12.98 -11.79 -32.76
C GLN A 56 12.03 -10.94 -31.90
N LEU A 57 11.73 -11.38 -30.68
CA LEU A 57 11.11 -10.50 -29.70
C LEU A 57 12.09 -10.32 -28.54
N ASN A 58 12.91 -9.28 -28.68
CA ASN A 58 13.65 -8.63 -27.62
C ASN A 58 12.68 -8.22 -26.49
N ARG A 59 12.33 -9.16 -25.60
CA ARG A 59 11.49 -8.92 -24.42
C ARG A 59 12.33 -9.26 -23.19
N PRO A 60 13.09 -8.30 -22.63
CA PRO A 60 13.79 -8.46 -21.35
C PRO A 60 12.85 -8.78 -20.16
N ASP A 61 11.53 -8.75 -20.39
CA ASP A 61 10.51 -9.01 -19.37
C ASP A 61 10.30 -10.51 -19.08
N LEU A 62 10.56 -11.42 -20.04
CA LEU A 62 10.32 -12.86 -19.81
C LEU A 62 11.41 -13.50 -18.94
N PHE A 63 12.67 -13.05 -19.08
CA PHE A 63 13.78 -13.43 -18.21
C PHE A 63 13.75 -12.75 -16.84
N LYS A 64 12.87 -11.76 -16.65
CA LYS A 64 12.69 -11.03 -15.38
C LYS A 64 11.93 -11.85 -14.33
N TYR A 65 11.21 -12.89 -14.76
CA TYR A 65 10.45 -13.78 -13.89
C TYR A 65 11.16 -15.13 -13.77
N THR A 66 12.29 -15.16 -13.03
CA THR A 66 12.93 -16.41 -12.60
C THR A 66 11.94 -17.25 -11.79
N THR A 67 12.02 -18.59 -11.86
CA THR A 67 11.20 -19.52 -11.03
C THR A 67 11.17 -19.10 -9.56
N GLY A 68 12.28 -18.58 -9.03
CA GLY A 68 12.37 -18.03 -7.68
C GLY A 68 11.44 -16.84 -7.41
N ARG A 69 11.20 -15.95 -8.38
CA ARG A 69 10.26 -14.82 -8.22
C ARG A 69 8.81 -15.30 -8.22
N VAL A 70 8.47 -16.36 -8.95
CA VAL A 70 7.12 -16.95 -8.92
C VAL A 70 6.88 -17.63 -7.57
N ILE A 71 7.86 -18.37 -7.05
CA ILE A 71 7.78 -18.99 -5.72
C ILE A 71 7.64 -17.93 -4.63
N ASP A 72 8.41 -16.85 -4.70
CA ASP A 72 8.33 -15.70 -3.79
C ASP A 72 6.96 -14.99 -3.87
N LEU A 73 6.45 -14.75 -5.09
CA LEU A 73 5.12 -14.18 -5.30
C LEU A 73 4.01 -15.03 -4.67
N VAL A 74 4.02 -16.35 -4.91
CA VAL A 74 3.03 -17.28 -4.34
C VAL A 74 3.18 -17.38 -2.83
N SER A 75 4.40 -17.47 -2.31
CA SER A 75 4.64 -17.76 -0.89
C SER A 75 4.49 -16.52 -0.01
N ASN A 76 4.82 -15.33 -0.50
CA ASN A 76 4.81 -14.09 0.27
C ASN A 76 3.64 -13.18 -0.10
N ASP A 77 3.43 -12.90 -1.39
CA ASP A 77 2.45 -11.89 -1.81
C ASP A 77 1.01 -12.44 -1.77
N VAL A 78 0.78 -13.70 -2.17
CA VAL A 78 -0.54 -14.34 -2.06
C VAL A 78 -0.91 -14.63 -0.59
N GLN A 79 0.05 -15.11 0.21
CA GLN A 79 -0.17 -15.34 1.64
C GLN A 79 -0.52 -14.03 2.37
N ARG A 80 0.13 -12.91 2.00
CA ARG A 80 -0.18 -11.60 2.59
C ARG A 80 -1.56 -11.08 2.16
N LEU A 81 -1.96 -11.32 0.90
CA LEU A 81 -3.30 -11.00 0.41
C LEU A 81 -4.38 -11.77 1.18
N LYS A 82 -4.11 -13.05 1.49
CA LYS A 82 -4.97 -13.94 2.27
C LYS A 82 -5.23 -13.44 3.69
N GLU A 83 -4.17 -13.12 4.42
CA GLU A 83 -4.25 -12.91 5.88
C GLU A 83 -4.76 -11.53 6.29
N ILE A 84 -4.51 -10.48 5.50
CA ILE A 84 -4.75 -9.10 5.94
C ILE A 84 -5.60 -8.34 4.92
N ALA A 85 -5.28 -8.44 3.63
CA ALA A 85 -5.88 -7.56 2.63
C ALA A 85 -7.38 -7.79 2.43
N VAL A 86 -7.84 -9.05 2.37
CA VAL A 86 -9.26 -9.37 2.14
C VAL A 86 -10.13 -8.90 3.31
N GLN A 87 -9.73 -9.21 4.54
CA GLN A 87 -10.50 -8.83 5.72
C GLN A 87 -10.59 -7.30 5.86
N LEU A 88 -9.47 -6.59 5.68
CA LEU A 88 -9.39 -5.16 5.90
C LEU A 88 -10.09 -4.36 4.79
N THR A 89 -10.01 -4.83 3.53
CA THR A 89 -10.70 -4.21 2.39
C THR A 89 -12.21 -4.37 2.50
N LEU A 90 -12.71 -5.57 2.85
CA LEU A 90 -14.15 -5.80 3.02
C LEU A 90 -14.71 -4.98 4.18
N LEU A 91 -14.02 -4.91 5.32
CA LEU A 91 -14.43 -4.05 6.43
C LEU A 91 -14.46 -2.59 6.03
N SER A 92 -13.43 -2.12 5.33
CA SER A 92 -13.34 -0.74 4.85
C SER A 92 -14.56 -0.32 4.03
N ILE A 93 -14.99 -1.18 3.10
CA ILE A 93 -16.16 -0.93 2.24
C ILE A 93 -17.45 -0.88 3.08
N VAL A 94 -17.64 -1.85 3.99
CA VAL A 94 -18.84 -1.94 4.85
C VAL A 94 -18.91 -0.75 5.81
N ASP A 95 -17.79 -0.40 6.46
CA ASP A 95 -17.71 0.68 7.43
C ASP A 95 -17.97 2.04 6.78
N PHE A 96 -17.36 2.29 5.63
CA PHE A 96 -17.54 3.55 4.91
C PHE A 96 -18.97 3.72 4.39
N SER A 97 -19.59 2.64 3.90
CA SER A 97 -20.89 2.69 3.25
C SER A 97 -22.06 2.65 4.24
N ILE A 98 -22.04 1.73 5.20
CA ILE A 98 -23.20 1.45 6.06
C ILE A 98 -23.02 2.11 7.43
N VAL A 99 -21.92 1.81 8.12
CA VAL A 99 -21.72 2.22 9.52
C VAL A 99 -21.65 3.74 9.64
N MET A 100 -20.85 4.40 8.80
CA MET A 100 -20.74 5.86 8.82
C MET A 100 -22.07 6.56 8.52
N ARG A 101 -22.90 6.02 7.62
CA ARG A 101 -24.24 6.58 7.34
C ARG A 101 -25.15 6.45 8.55
N ILE A 102 -25.19 5.27 9.18
CA ILE A 102 -26.01 5.03 10.37
C ILE A 102 -25.59 5.96 11.51
N VAL A 103 -24.29 6.04 11.81
CA VAL A 103 -23.77 6.90 12.88
C VAL A 103 -24.09 8.37 12.63
N THR A 104 -23.91 8.84 11.40
CA THR A 104 -24.21 10.24 11.03
C THR A 104 -25.70 10.55 11.18
N THR A 105 -26.58 9.66 10.71
CA THR A 105 -28.05 9.82 10.86
C THR A 105 -28.46 9.80 12.33
N LEU A 106 -27.87 8.93 13.14
CA LEU A 106 -28.20 8.81 14.56
C LEU A 106 -27.74 10.05 15.34
N ILE A 107 -26.55 10.57 15.05
CA ILE A 107 -26.08 11.85 15.60
C ILE A 107 -27.02 12.99 15.20
N LEU A 108 -27.43 13.05 13.93
CA LEU A 108 -28.36 14.08 13.45
C LEU A 108 -29.72 14.00 14.16
N HIS A 109 -30.21 12.79 14.44
CA HIS A 109 -31.47 12.60 15.14
C HIS A 109 -31.42 13.04 16.62
N PHE A 110 -30.38 12.64 17.36
CA PHE A 110 -30.27 12.92 18.80
C PHE A 110 -29.72 14.32 19.13
N PHE A 111 -28.73 14.78 18.37
CA PHE A 111 -27.97 16.01 18.67
C PHE A 111 -28.23 17.11 17.65
N GLY A 112 -28.88 16.81 16.52
CA GLY A 112 -29.01 17.75 15.42
C GLY A 112 -27.69 17.97 14.69
N TRP A 113 -27.62 19.08 13.96
CA TRP A 113 -26.45 19.45 13.15
C TRP A 113 -25.19 19.74 13.98
N GLN A 114 -25.34 20.07 15.25
CA GLN A 114 -24.22 20.46 16.12
C GLN A 114 -23.30 19.27 16.43
N GLY A 115 -23.89 18.09 16.65
CA GLY A 115 -23.12 16.86 16.87
C GLY A 115 -22.27 16.44 15.66
N LEU A 116 -22.59 16.93 14.46
CA LEU A 116 -21.85 16.63 13.23
C LEU A 116 -20.46 17.27 13.20
N MET A 117 -20.20 18.31 13.99
CA MET A 117 -18.91 19.02 13.94
C MET A 117 -17.72 18.12 14.31
N GLY A 118 -17.89 17.24 15.29
CA GLY A 118 -16.88 16.23 15.62
C GLY A 118 -16.69 15.18 14.52
N VAL A 119 -17.77 14.76 13.85
CA VAL A 119 -17.69 13.84 12.69
C VAL A 119 -16.98 14.51 11.52
N LEU A 120 -17.26 15.79 11.27
CA LEU A 120 -16.61 16.59 10.25
C LEU A 120 -15.11 16.74 10.53
N CYS A 121 -14.73 17.00 11.79
CA CYS A 121 -13.33 17.05 12.21
C CYS A 121 -12.61 15.71 11.94
N LEU A 122 -13.24 14.58 12.25
CA LEU A 122 -12.66 13.26 11.96
C LEU A 122 -12.52 13.03 10.45
N ARG A 123 -13.52 13.47 9.66
CA ARG A 123 -13.47 13.34 8.20
C ARG A 123 -12.40 14.21 7.56
N PHE A 124 -12.09 15.37 8.16
CA PHE A 124 -10.97 16.21 7.73
C PHE A 124 -9.60 15.56 8.01
N LEU A 125 -9.49 14.71 9.03
CA LEU A 125 -8.28 13.93 9.30
C LEU A 125 -8.09 12.74 8.33
N LEU A 126 -9.12 12.35 7.58
CA LEU A 126 -9.06 11.26 6.61
C LEU A 126 -7.95 11.44 5.55
N PRO A 127 -7.87 12.55 4.79
CA PRO A 127 -6.81 12.74 3.80
C PRO A 127 -5.42 12.71 4.44
N TYR A 128 -5.29 13.23 5.66
CA TYR A 128 -4.03 13.18 6.39
C TYR A 128 -3.56 11.74 6.66
N PHE A 129 -4.46 10.87 7.14
CA PHE A 129 -4.12 9.46 7.35
C PHE A 129 -3.85 8.73 6.03
N ALA A 130 -4.55 9.05 4.95
CA ALA A 130 -4.32 8.46 3.63
C ALA A 130 -2.93 8.81 3.08
N VAL A 131 -2.51 10.09 3.18
CA VAL A 131 -1.18 10.54 2.77
C VAL A 131 -0.09 9.84 3.59
N LEU A 132 -0.26 9.75 4.91
CA LEU A 132 0.70 9.04 5.76
C LEU A 132 0.78 7.54 5.41
N ALA A 133 -0.35 6.89 5.11
CA ALA A 133 -0.36 5.49 4.68
C ALA A 133 0.45 5.30 3.38
N HIS A 134 0.26 6.19 2.39
CA HIS A 134 1.02 6.16 1.14
C HIS A 134 2.53 6.39 1.34
N ILE A 135 2.89 7.36 2.19
CA ILE A 135 4.30 7.60 2.57
C ILE A 135 4.87 6.34 3.22
N LYS A 136 4.13 5.73 4.15
CA LYS A 136 4.55 4.51 4.83
C LYS A 136 4.80 3.36 3.86
N ALA A 137 3.91 3.16 2.88
CA ALA A 137 4.06 2.18 1.81
C ALA A 137 5.34 2.41 0.99
N THR A 138 5.58 3.67 0.61
CA THR A 138 6.75 4.06 -0.17
C THR A 138 8.06 3.83 0.59
N LEU A 139 8.09 4.19 1.88
CA LEU A 139 9.25 3.96 2.75
C LEU A 139 9.50 2.47 2.97
N HIS A 140 8.44 1.68 3.11
CA HIS A 140 8.56 0.24 3.25
C HIS A 140 9.21 -0.40 2.02
N ARG A 141 8.73 -0.06 0.81
CA ARG A 141 9.32 -0.52 -0.46
C ARG A 141 10.80 -0.14 -0.60
N ARG A 142 11.16 1.10 -0.25
CA ARG A 142 12.58 1.55 -0.26
C ARG A 142 13.44 0.79 0.75
N THR A 143 12.91 0.54 1.94
CA THR A 143 13.61 -0.18 3.01
C THR A 143 13.89 -1.62 2.58
N ALA A 144 12.90 -2.28 1.98
CA ALA A 144 13.05 -3.62 1.41
C ALA A 144 14.16 -3.66 0.34
N ALA A 145 14.13 -2.74 -0.63
CA ALA A 145 15.13 -2.69 -1.70
C ALA A 145 16.58 -2.49 -1.18
N VAL A 146 16.78 -1.63 -0.17
CA VAL A 146 18.11 -1.43 0.43
C VAL A 146 18.55 -2.66 1.25
N SER A 147 17.61 -3.30 1.94
CA SER A 147 17.88 -4.55 2.66
C SER A 147 18.33 -5.66 1.70
N ASP A 148 17.65 -5.82 0.57
CA ASP A 148 17.99 -6.81 -0.46
C ASP A 148 19.37 -6.53 -1.06
N MET A 149 19.69 -5.27 -1.34
CA MET A 149 21.02 -4.86 -1.80
C MET A 149 22.11 -5.23 -0.77
N ARG A 150 21.85 -5.00 0.52
CA ARG A 150 22.78 -5.37 1.60
C ARG A 150 23.00 -6.88 1.65
N ILE A 151 21.92 -7.67 1.61
CA ILE A 151 21.98 -9.13 1.67
C ILE A 151 22.71 -9.68 0.44
N SER A 152 22.43 -9.16 -0.75
CA SER A 152 23.13 -9.52 -1.99
C SER A 152 24.63 -9.24 -1.92
N LEU A 153 25.03 -8.06 -1.44
CA LEU A 153 26.45 -7.72 -1.26
C LEU A 153 27.13 -8.64 -0.24
N LEU A 154 26.46 -8.97 0.86
CA LEU A 154 26.99 -9.92 1.85
C LEU A 154 27.20 -11.30 1.24
N ASN A 155 26.26 -11.79 0.43
CA ASN A 155 26.41 -13.06 -0.28
C ASN A 155 27.62 -13.07 -1.23
N GLN A 156 27.86 -11.97 -1.96
CA GLN A 156 29.05 -11.83 -2.81
C GLN A 156 30.35 -11.86 -1.99
N VAL A 157 30.39 -11.18 -0.85
CA VAL A 157 31.55 -11.14 0.05
C VAL A 157 31.84 -12.53 0.64
N ILE A 158 30.80 -13.26 1.04
CA ILE A 158 30.93 -14.63 1.58
C ILE A 158 31.46 -15.58 0.51
N SER A 159 30.92 -15.51 -0.71
CA SER A 159 31.39 -16.33 -1.84
C SER A 159 32.84 -16.03 -2.23
N GLY A 160 33.26 -14.75 -2.19
CA GLY A 160 34.60 -14.28 -2.55
C GLY A 160 35.61 -14.15 -1.40
N ILE A 161 35.33 -14.70 -0.21
CA ILE A 161 36.06 -14.37 1.02
C ILE A 161 37.57 -14.63 0.95
N ARG A 162 37.99 -15.68 0.23
CA ARG A 162 39.40 -16.06 0.09
C ARG A 162 40.20 -14.99 -0.67
N ALA A 163 39.64 -14.45 -1.76
CA ALA A 163 40.25 -13.38 -2.55
C ALA A 163 40.33 -12.06 -1.75
N ILE A 164 39.26 -11.74 -1.00
CA ILE A 164 39.22 -10.53 -0.17
C ILE A 164 40.34 -10.55 0.88
N LYS A 165 40.54 -11.68 1.57
CA LYS A 165 41.61 -11.83 2.56
C LYS A 165 43.01 -11.82 1.96
N THR A 166 43.22 -12.46 0.81
CA THR A 166 44.53 -12.47 0.14
C THR A 166 44.94 -11.10 -0.37
N HIS A 167 43.97 -10.25 -0.74
CA HIS A 167 44.21 -8.86 -1.15
C HIS A 167 44.04 -7.84 -0.03
N THR A 168 43.78 -8.25 1.23
CA THR A 168 43.54 -7.36 2.38
C THR A 168 42.46 -6.30 2.12
N TRP A 169 41.40 -6.66 1.39
CA TRP A 169 40.31 -5.74 1.02
C TRP A 169 39.19 -5.67 2.07
N GLU A 170 39.33 -6.33 3.23
CA GLU A 170 38.28 -6.39 4.25
C GLU A 170 37.72 -5.02 4.65
N ASP A 171 38.59 -4.02 4.85
CA ASP A 171 38.16 -2.70 5.35
C ASP A 171 37.36 -1.94 4.30
N LYS A 172 37.74 -2.03 3.02
CA LYS A 172 36.98 -1.42 1.92
C LYS A 172 35.57 -2.01 1.81
N TYR A 173 35.43 -3.33 1.94
CA TYR A 173 34.12 -3.99 1.93
C TYR A 173 33.32 -3.70 3.20
N ARG A 174 33.97 -3.66 4.36
CA ARG A 174 33.35 -3.28 5.65
C ARG A 174 32.75 -1.88 5.56
N GLU A 175 33.50 -0.90 5.08
CA GLU A 175 32.98 0.46 4.92
C GLU A 175 31.81 0.52 3.94
N LYS A 176 31.89 -0.21 2.82
CA LYS A 176 30.80 -0.27 1.83
C LYS A 176 29.52 -0.84 2.45
N ILE A 177 29.60 -1.94 3.18
CA ILE A 177 28.46 -2.54 3.89
C ILE A 177 27.92 -1.59 4.95
N LYS A 178 28.80 -0.92 5.72
CA LYS A 178 28.42 0.05 6.75
C LYS A 178 27.64 1.23 6.17
N ARG A 179 28.05 1.75 4.99
CA ARG A 179 27.31 2.81 4.29
C ARG A 179 25.88 2.37 3.94
N ILE A 180 25.72 1.22 3.30
CA ILE A 180 24.39 0.66 2.96
C ILE A 180 23.55 0.44 4.22
N ARG A 181 24.15 -0.08 5.29
CA ARG A 181 23.45 -0.29 6.57
C ARG A 181 22.99 1.02 7.21
N ASN A 182 23.79 2.09 7.13
CA ASN A 182 23.37 3.41 7.61
C ASN A 182 22.18 3.96 6.82
N ASP A 183 22.15 3.77 5.49
CA ASP A 183 21.03 4.18 4.66
C ASP A 183 19.74 3.40 5.02
N GLU A 184 19.86 2.10 5.24
CA GLU A 184 18.77 1.23 5.70
C GLU A 184 18.22 1.72 7.06
N ILE A 185 19.11 1.97 8.03
CA ILE A 185 18.73 2.46 9.37
C ILE A 185 18.05 3.82 9.27
N ASN A 186 18.52 4.71 8.39
CA ASN A 186 17.90 6.01 8.16
C ASN A 186 16.47 5.87 7.61
N LEU A 187 16.22 4.93 6.69
CA LEU A 187 14.88 4.63 6.19
C LEU A 187 13.98 4.04 7.28
N ILE A 188 14.50 3.11 8.08
CA ILE A 188 13.78 2.53 9.23
C ILE A 188 13.41 3.62 10.23
N ARG A 189 14.32 4.54 10.54
CA ARG A 189 14.06 5.68 11.43
C ARG A 189 12.96 6.59 10.89
N LYS A 190 12.97 6.88 9.59
CA LYS A 190 11.89 7.65 8.95
C LYS A 190 10.54 6.92 9.03
N ASN A 191 10.52 5.61 8.85
CA ASN A 191 9.30 4.80 8.99
C ASN A 191 8.77 4.83 10.44
N GLY A 192 9.67 4.75 11.42
CA GLY A 192 9.34 4.93 12.84
C GLY A 192 8.77 6.32 13.14
N ALA A 193 9.32 7.38 12.56
CA ALA A 193 8.80 8.74 12.70
C ALA A 193 7.40 8.89 12.10
N VAL A 194 7.12 8.28 10.94
CA VAL A 194 5.77 8.24 10.34
C VAL A 194 4.80 7.51 11.26
N LEU A 195 5.19 6.35 11.79
CA LEU A 195 4.34 5.58 12.72
C LEU A 195 4.03 6.38 14.00
N SER A 196 5.03 7.07 14.54
CA SER A 196 4.86 7.93 15.71
C SER A 196 3.92 9.09 15.40
N SER A 197 4.04 9.71 14.22
CA SER A 197 3.16 10.78 13.75
C SER A 197 1.69 10.33 13.64
N VAL A 198 1.45 9.10 13.17
CA VAL A 198 0.09 8.50 13.16
C VAL A 198 -0.44 8.33 14.59
N ALA A 199 0.38 7.79 15.50
CA ALA A 199 -0.01 7.57 16.89
C ALA A 199 -0.37 8.88 17.60
N THR A 200 0.48 9.91 17.45
CA THR A 200 0.29 11.22 18.08
C THR A 200 -1.02 11.90 17.69
N LEU A 201 -1.53 11.67 16.48
CA LEU A 201 -2.81 12.25 16.05
C LEU A 201 -4.01 11.33 16.32
N LYS A 202 -3.80 10.01 16.30
CA LYS A 202 -4.86 9.02 16.51
C LYS A 202 -5.44 9.10 17.92
N TYR A 203 -4.62 9.18 18.96
CA TYR A 203 -5.11 9.20 20.34
C TYR A 203 -5.91 10.47 20.71
N PRO A 204 -5.42 11.69 20.42
CA PRO A 204 -6.17 12.92 20.75
C PRO A 204 -7.33 13.20 19.79
N SER A 205 -7.47 12.48 18.67
CA SER A 205 -8.56 12.72 17.71
C SER A 205 -9.97 12.62 18.32
N VAL A 206 -10.20 11.69 19.26
CA VAL A 206 -11.50 11.55 19.95
C VAL A 206 -11.80 12.75 20.85
N PRO A 207 -10.94 13.10 21.83
CA PRO A 207 -11.22 14.23 22.69
C PRO A 207 -11.28 15.55 21.91
N LEU A 208 -10.48 15.75 20.86
CA LEU A 208 -10.58 16.95 20.01
C LEU A 208 -11.92 17.03 19.28
N ALA A 209 -12.37 15.93 18.67
CA ALA A 209 -13.68 15.87 18.01
C ALA A 209 -14.83 16.08 19.01
N MET A 210 -14.72 15.50 20.21
CA MET A 210 -15.69 15.67 21.28
C MET A 210 -15.75 17.13 21.75
N LEU A 211 -14.60 17.76 21.98
CA LEU A 211 -14.53 19.17 22.37
C LEU A 211 -15.20 20.07 21.35
N LEU A 212 -14.94 19.88 20.05
CA LEU A 212 -15.59 20.65 18.99
C LEU A 212 -17.12 20.45 18.99
N SER A 213 -17.60 19.22 19.10
CA SER A 213 -19.04 18.95 19.20
C SER A 213 -19.67 19.55 20.46
N VAL A 214 -19.00 19.51 21.61
CA VAL A 214 -19.52 20.10 22.86
C VAL A 214 -19.54 21.63 22.79
N ILE A 215 -18.48 22.26 22.28
CA ILE A 215 -18.40 23.72 22.09
C ILE A 215 -19.56 24.20 21.21
N THR A 216 -19.83 23.50 20.10
CA THR A 216 -20.96 23.85 19.21
C THR A 216 -22.32 23.62 19.87
N LEU A 217 -22.45 22.59 20.73
CA LEU A 217 -23.68 22.38 21.50
C LEU A 217 -23.95 23.51 22.48
N VAL A 218 -22.93 23.91 23.24
CA VAL A 218 -22.99 25.00 24.21
C VAL A 218 -23.28 26.33 23.52
N SER A 219 -22.63 26.60 22.37
CA SER A 219 -22.84 27.83 21.61
C SER A 219 -24.27 27.99 21.08
N THR A 220 -25.01 26.89 20.89
CA THR A 220 -26.41 26.93 20.44
C THR A 220 -27.38 26.79 21.62
N SER A 221 -26.89 26.92 22.86
CA SER A 221 -27.68 26.86 24.10
C SER A 221 -28.50 25.58 24.27
N ARG A 222 -28.02 24.42 23.78
CA ARG A 222 -28.70 23.14 24.03
C ARG A 222 -28.26 22.54 25.36
N PRO A 223 -29.20 22.07 26.21
CA PRO A 223 -28.83 21.42 27.45
C PRO A 223 -28.12 20.09 27.16
N LEU A 224 -26.92 19.93 27.68
CA LEU A 224 -26.14 18.70 27.55
C LEU A 224 -26.35 17.86 28.82
N THR A 225 -27.15 16.80 28.71
CA THR A 225 -27.27 15.83 29.80
C THR A 225 -26.07 14.88 29.82
N PRO A 226 -25.67 14.32 30.99
CA PRO A 226 -24.57 13.37 31.06
C PRO A 226 -24.78 12.14 30.14
N VAL A 227 -26.01 11.67 30.04
CA VAL A 227 -26.38 10.55 29.15
C VAL A 227 -26.09 10.89 27.69
N GLN A 228 -26.45 12.09 27.24
CA GLN A 228 -26.15 12.58 25.90
C GLN A 228 -24.63 12.73 25.67
N ALA A 229 -23.87 13.18 26.66
CA ALA A 229 -22.41 13.30 26.53
C ALA A 229 -21.74 11.93 26.33
N PHE A 230 -22.15 10.90 27.11
CA PHE A 230 -21.62 9.55 26.95
C PHE A 230 -22.06 8.90 25.63
N MET A 231 -23.30 9.13 25.17
CA MET A 231 -23.76 8.67 23.85
C MET A 231 -22.95 9.32 22.71
N LEU A 232 -22.70 10.63 22.78
CA LEU A 232 -21.89 11.34 21.79
C LEU A 232 -20.46 10.79 21.75
N LEU A 233 -19.84 10.59 22.91
CA LEU A 233 -18.51 9.99 23.02
C LEU A 233 -18.46 8.60 22.37
N TYR A 234 -19.49 7.77 22.58
CA TYR A 234 -19.59 6.47 21.95
C TYR A 234 -19.65 6.58 20.42
N PHE A 235 -20.53 7.43 19.88
CA PHE A 235 -20.65 7.61 18.43
C PHE A 235 -19.37 8.17 17.78
N ILE A 236 -18.68 9.11 18.44
CA ILE A 236 -17.38 9.63 17.97
C ILE A 236 -16.31 8.53 17.98
N ASN A 237 -16.31 7.63 18.97
CA ASN A 237 -15.39 6.49 19.00
C ASN A 237 -15.65 5.50 17.86
N VAL A 238 -16.91 5.21 17.56
CA VAL A 238 -17.29 4.38 16.40
C VAL A 238 -16.84 5.06 15.11
N ALA A 239 -17.16 6.34 14.92
CA ALA A 239 -16.77 7.11 13.73
C ALA A 239 -15.24 7.17 13.55
N ARG A 240 -14.48 7.31 14.64
CA ARG A 240 -13.00 7.26 14.61
C ARG A 240 -12.52 5.91 14.11
N THR A 241 -13.10 4.82 14.57
CA THR A 241 -12.64 3.47 14.19
C THR A 241 -12.85 3.25 12.69
N CYS A 242 -14.01 3.63 12.16
CA CYS A 242 -14.27 3.61 10.71
C CYS A 242 -13.27 4.49 9.95
N THR A 243 -13.05 5.74 10.39
CA THR A 243 -12.29 6.73 9.63
C THR A 243 -10.77 6.54 9.72
N CYS A 244 -10.24 6.25 10.92
CA CYS A 244 -8.78 6.24 11.17
C CYS A 244 -8.14 4.85 11.02
N PHE A 245 -8.92 3.77 11.11
CA PHE A 245 -8.41 2.40 11.03
C PHE A 245 -8.80 1.75 9.71
N TYR A 246 -10.08 1.60 9.41
CA TYR A 246 -10.49 0.76 8.28
C TYR A 246 -10.26 1.41 6.92
N VAL A 247 -10.49 2.72 6.78
CA VAL A 247 -10.32 3.41 5.48
C VAL A 247 -8.85 3.48 5.03
N PRO A 248 -7.89 3.98 5.82
CA PRO A 248 -6.51 4.13 5.36
C PRO A 248 -5.83 2.79 5.10
N TYR A 249 -6.12 1.78 5.93
CA TYR A 249 -5.53 0.46 5.78
C TYR A 249 -6.16 -0.31 4.61
N GLY A 250 -7.49 -0.27 4.44
CA GLY A 250 -8.13 -0.88 3.27
C GLY A 250 -7.66 -0.25 1.95
N PHE A 251 -7.44 1.07 1.91
CA PHE A 251 -6.90 1.73 0.72
C PHE A 251 -5.44 1.34 0.43
N LEU A 252 -4.63 1.14 1.47
CA LEU A 252 -3.25 0.67 1.31
C LEU A 252 -3.23 -0.73 0.68
N ASP A 253 -4.05 -1.64 1.20
CA ASP A 253 -4.12 -3.02 0.73
C ASP A 253 -4.71 -3.10 -0.68
N ALA A 254 -5.70 -2.26 -1.01
CA ALA A 254 -6.22 -2.15 -2.38
C ALA A 254 -5.13 -1.73 -3.39
N ASN A 255 -4.26 -0.78 -3.03
CA ASN A 255 -3.12 -0.38 -3.88
C ASN A 255 -2.09 -1.49 -4.07
N GLU A 256 -1.95 -2.40 -3.10
CA GLU A 256 -1.10 -3.59 -3.27
C GLU A 256 -1.76 -4.61 -4.19
N ALA A 257 -3.08 -4.82 -4.06
CA ALA A 257 -3.85 -5.69 -4.94
C ALA A 257 -3.79 -5.24 -6.42
N TYR A 258 -3.87 -3.93 -6.68
CA TYR A 258 -3.67 -3.38 -8.04
C TYR A 258 -2.29 -3.73 -8.62
N GLY A 259 -1.26 -3.86 -7.78
CA GLY A 259 0.07 -4.29 -8.24
C GLY A 259 0.12 -5.76 -8.69
N ILE A 260 -0.69 -6.62 -8.06
CA ILE A 260 -0.85 -8.03 -8.47
C ILE A 260 -1.70 -8.10 -9.74
N GLU A 261 -2.73 -7.27 -9.85
CA GLU A 261 -3.55 -7.12 -11.07
C GLU A 261 -2.69 -6.70 -12.27
N ASP A 262 -1.80 -5.71 -12.13
CA ASP A 262 -0.87 -5.31 -13.19
C ASP A 262 0.02 -6.49 -13.65
N PHE A 263 0.48 -7.35 -12.74
CA PHE A 263 1.22 -8.57 -13.09
C PHE A 263 0.36 -9.60 -13.83
N LEU A 264 -0.91 -9.75 -13.43
CA LEU A 264 -1.86 -10.63 -14.09
C LEU A 264 -2.26 -10.09 -15.48
N LEU A 265 -2.47 -8.77 -15.61
CA LEU A 265 -2.90 -8.06 -16.81
C LEU A 265 -1.76 -7.70 -17.77
N LEU A 266 -0.49 -7.91 -17.40
CA LEU A 266 0.67 -7.70 -18.28
C LEU A 266 0.60 -8.48 -19.62
N ARG A 267 -0.44 -9.29 -19.84
CA ARG A 267 -0.70 -10.03 -21.07
C ARG A 267 -2.10 -9.85 -21.69
N ASP A 268 -3.04 -9.16 -21.04
CA ASP A 268 -4.43 -9.02 -21.53
C ASP A 268 -4.69 -7.66 -22.19
N LEU A 269 -3.78 -7.20 -23.05
CA LEU A 269 -4.15 -6.26 -24.11
C LEU A 269 -4.63 -7.08 -25.32
N PRO A 270 -5.94 -7.32 -25.51
CA PRO A 270 -6.42 -7.41 -26.88
C PRO A 270 -6.07 -6.06 -27.53
N LYS A 271 -5.55 -6.09 -28.75
CA LYS A 271 -5.26 -4.89 -29.54
C LYS A 271 -6.48 -3.95 -29.51
N ILE A 272 -6.49 -2.97 -28.61
CA ILE A 272 -7.30 -1.79 -28.78
C ILE A 272 -6.61 -1.04 -29.90
N ASN A 273 -7.21 -1.10 -31.07
CA ASN A 273 -6.86 -0.33 -32.24
C ASN A 273 -7.10 1.16 -31.93
N HIS A 274 -6.28 1.75 -31.07
CA HIS A 274 -6.16 3.19 -30.99
C HIS A 274 -5.30 3.61 -32.18
N LYS A 275 -5.94 4.33 -33.11
CA LYS A 275 -5.26 5.13 -34.13
C LYS A 275 -4.04 5.81 -33.50
N ASN A 276 -2.90 5.36 -34.00
CA ASN A 276 -1.52 5.77 -33.77
C ASN A 276 -1.32 7.17 -33.10
N PRO A 277 -0.92 7.24 -31.82
CA PRO A 277 -0.40 8.47 -31.22
C PRO A 277 1.10 8.70 -31.51
N MET A 278 1.78 7.76 -32.18
CA MET A 278 3.23 7.82 -32.43
C MET A 278 3.65 8.72 -33.61
N SER A 279 2.74 9.46 -34.26
CA SER A 279 3.13 10.49 -35.23
C SER A 279 3.55 11.82 -34.58
N GLY A 280 3.16 12.07 -33.32
CA GLY A 280 3.47 13.32 -32.61
C GLY A 280 4.88 13.36 -32.00
N VAL A 281 5.35 12.24 -31.44
CA VAL A 281 6.63 12.18 -30.70
C VAL A 281 7.82 11.97 -31.64
N ALA A 282 7.64 11.27 -32.76
CA ALA A 282 8.67 11.13 -33.79
C ALA A 282 9.02 12.48 -34.43
N ASN A 283 8.02 13.35 -34.66
CA ASN A 283 8.23 14.70 -35.18
C ASN A 283 8.93 15.63 -34.18
N ALA A 284 8.80 15.41 -32.87
CA ALA A 284 9.48 16.18 -31.84
C ALA A 284 10.98 15.85 -31.77
N ASN A 285 11.34 14.56 -31.86
CA ASN A 285 12.75 14.13 -31.81
C ASN A 285 13.53 14.49 -33.08
N GLN A 286 12.88 14.44 -34.26
CA GLN A 286 13.50 14.86 -35.52
C GLN A 286 13.79 16.38 -35.56
N LYS A 287 12.93 17.17 -34.90
CA LYS A 287 13.12 18.62 -34.74
C LYS A 287 14.25 18.95 -33.74
N ILE A 288 14.50 18.11 -32.73
CA ILE A 288 15.60 18.28 -31.76
C ILE A 288 16.96 17.91 -32.39
N GLU A 289 17.06 16.81 -33.14
CA GLU A 289 18.30 16.45 -33.85
C GLU A 289 18.70 17.47 -34.93
N SER A 290 17.72 18.08 -35.62
CA SER A 290 17.99 19.13 -36.60
C SER A 290 18.53 20.43 -35.99
N ASN A 291 18.27 20.68 -34.70
CA ASN A 291 18.78 21.84 -33.96
C ASN A 291 20.18 21.55 -33.37
N LEU A 292 20.49 20.31 -32.99
CA LEU A 292 21.82 19.94 -32.51
C LEU A 292 22.90 20.00 -33.59
N LYS A 293 22.57 19.68 -34.86
CA LYS A 293 23.50 19.79 -36.00
C LYS A 293 23.85 21.22 -36.42
N ARG A 294 23.22 22.24 -35.84
CA ARG A 294 23.40 23.66 -36.21
C ARG A 294 24.36 24.44 -35.31
N THR A 295 24.97 23.78 -34.32
CA THR A 295 25.94 24.42 -33.41
C THR A 295 27.38 24.20 -33.90
N PRO A 296 28.22 25.27 -34.02
CA PRO A 296 29.58 25.14 -34.54
C PRO A 296 30.52 24.48 -33.51
N PRO A 297 31.51 23.68 -33.95
CA PRO A 297 32.40 22.96 -33.04
C PRO A 297 33.36 23.90 -32.32
N TYR A 298 33.45 23.74 -31.00
CA TYR A 298 34.37 24.43 -30.10
C TYR A 298 35.81 23.97 -30.35
N ARG A 299 36.69 24.94 -30.59
CA ARG A 299 38.13 24.80 -30.85
C ARG A 299 38.83 24.28 -29.58
N GLN A 300 39.48 23.12 -29.67
CA GLN A 300 40.40 22.64 -28.63
C GLN A 300 41.70 23.47 -28.70
N GLU A 301 42.07 24.11 -27.59
CA GLU A 301 43.37 24.75 -27.42
C GLU A 301 44.18 23.95 -26.39
N ASN A 302 45.36 23.52 -26.84
CA ASN A 302 46.32 22.69 -26.13
C ASN A 302 47.00 23.45 -24.98
N ARG A 303 47.11 22.82 -23.80
CA ARG A 303 48.37 22.65 -23.06
C ARG A 303 48.21 21.66 -21.92
#